data_AF-A0A8S3I0L1-F1
#
_entry.id   AF-A0A8S3I0L1-F1
#
_cell.length_a   1.000
_cell.length_b   1.000
_cell.length_c   1.000
_cell.angle_alpha   90.00
_cell.angle_beta   90.00
_cell.angle_gamma   90.00
#
_symmetry.space_group_name_H-M   'P 1'
#
loop_
_entity.id
_entity.type
_entity.pdbx_description
1 polymer ?
#
loop_
_entity_poly.entity_id
_entity_poly.type
_entity_poly.pdbx_seq_one_letter_code
_entity_poly.pdbx_strand_id
1 'polypeptide(L)'
;MMMTTQYNATYRLGKFLNQLLQPVIDIYQQGRIFHNGTDFLEKFHNYIDQYDRLRSTTNFVTITINNFYHLTPHHILLSTLLDFFVKYYHLPIVENIHITKIVRLTSLFLHNNRFYYDGKIYRFLKGGPSNSGLIETLSNIYLNRMDNFLIDQSSTKQNEFYGRYQNQIFFTWNQSLDELEQILKSMKSEYHHLSFDIHIGKNLNYLDLYLENRHSLLYSRVHRQPNQQPYSLPYISSKGDSIRKHSHWLRSSLLRAVRYCTTIEDFNQERIHLEMTCLANGYSVEFVQKHIEHFFTFFNATLLQQWSLDHHSSEKFRH
;
A
#
# COMPACT_ATOMS: atom_id res chain seq x y z
N MET A 1 -26.45 -3.91 -4.93
CA MET A 1 -25.63 -4.08 -6.15
C MET A 1 -25.71 -2.79 -6.96
N MET A 2 -24.64 -1.99 -6.95
CA MET A 2 -24.59 -0.71 -7.67
C MET A 2 -24.44 -1.01 -9.17
N MET A 3 -25.54 -1.02 -9.93
CA MET A 3 -25.47 -1.13 -11.39
C MET A 3 -25.05 0.22 -11.99
N THR A 4 -23.76 0.51 -12.01
CA THR A 4 -23.22 1.47 -12.98
C THR A 4 -23.19 0.78 -14.33
N THR A 5 -24.26 0.94 -15.12
CA THR A 5 -24.35 0.38 -16.46
C THR A 5 -23.17 0.87 -17.31
N GLN A 6 -22.39 -0.06 -17.87
CA GLN A 6 -21.21 0.19 -18.72
C GLN A 6 -21.53 1.05 -19.99
N TYR A 7 -22.81 1.33 -20.23
CA TYR A 7 -23.33 2.14 -21.33
C TYR A 7 -23.54 3.62 -21.01
N ASN A 8 -23.33 4.07 -19.76
CA ASN A 8 -23.49 5.48 -19.41
C ASN A 8 -22.35 6.36 -19.99
N ALA A 9 -22.70 7.47 -20.63
CA ALA A 9 -21.75 8.47 -21.13
C ALA A 9 -20.79 8.97 -20.03
N THR A 10 -21.27 9.16 -18.80
CA THR A 10 -20.44 9.53 -17.65
C THR A 10 -19.41 8.45 -17.31
N TYR A 11 -19.79 7.17 -17.40
CA TYR A 11 -18.86 6.06 -17.16
C TYR A 11 -17.77 6.02 -18.25
N ARG A 12 -18.15 6.16 -19.52
CA ARG A 12 -17.21 6.19 -20.65
C ARG A 12 -16.26 7.37 -20.56
N LEU A 13 -16.78 8.54 -20.17
CA LEU A 13 -15.97 9.73 -19.92
C LEU A 13 -14.97 9.49 -18.79
N GLY A 14 -15.40 8.89 -17.69
CA GLY A 14 -14.52 8.50 -16.58
C GLY A 14 -13.41 7.56 -17.03
N LYS A 15 -13.75 6.51 -17.80
CA LYS A 15 -12.77 5.56 -18.35
C LYS A 15 -11.76 6.25 -19.27
N PHE A 16 -12.23 7.10 -20.17
CA PHE A 16 -11.39 7.87 -21.09
C PHE A 16 -10.41 8.78 -20.34
N LEU A 17 -10.90 9.59 -19.40
CA LEU A 17 -10.07 10.48 -18.59
C LEU A 17 -9.07 9.70 -17.74
N ASN A 18 -9.47 8.55 -17.18
CA ASN A 18 -8.56 7.67 -16.45
C ASN A 18 -7.40 7.18 -17.35
N GLN A 19 -7.71 6.70 -18.56
CA GLN A 19 -6.70 6.24 -19.51
C GLN A 19 -5.75 7.36 -19.93
N LEU A 20 -6.25 8.60 -20.02
CA LEU A 20 -5.46 9.78 -20.35
C LEU A 20 -4.55 10.23 -19.19
N LEU A 21 -5.06 10.20 -17.95
CA LEU A 21 -4.39 10.78 -16.78
C LEU A 21 -3.44 9.80 -16.08
N GLN A 22 -3.82 8.52 -15.97
CA GLN A 22 -3.08 7.55 -15.17
C GLN A 22 -1.60 7.44 -15.58
N PRO A 23 -1.24 7.35 -16.89
CA PRO A 23 0.18 7.27 -17.28
C PRO A 23 0.99 8.50 -16.88
N VAL A 24 0.39 9.69 -16.94
CA VAL A 24 1.05 10.95 -16.56
C VAL A 24 1.37 10.96 -15.06
N ILE A 25 0.46 10.42 -14.27
CA ILE A 25 0.59 10.37 -12.81
C ILE A 25 1.58 9.29 -12.39
N ASP A 26 1.53 8.12 -13.04
CA ASP A 26 2.45 7.01 -12.75
C ASP A 26 3.91 7.44 -12.94
N ILE A 27 4.21 8.22 -13.99
CA ILE A 27 5.55 8.78 -14.23
C ILE A 27 5.97 9.71 -13.08
N TYR A 28 5.08 10.59 -12.64
CA TYR A 28 5.39 11.55 -11.58
C TYR A 28 5.54 10.91 -10.20
N GLN A 29 4.84 9.80 -9.97
CA GLN A 29 4.84 9.08 -8.68
C GLN A 29 5.95 8.03 -8.54
N GLN A 30 6.80 7.88 -9.57
CA GLN A 30 7.91 6.93 -9.54
C GLN A 30 8.82 7.17 -8.32
N GLY A 31 9.17 6.07 -7.63
CA GLY A 31 10.04 6.10 -6.46
C GLY A 31 9.36 6.43 -5.12
N ARG A 32 8.15 7.00 -5.12
CA ARG A 32 7.42 7.37 -3.88
C ARG A 32 6.27 6.44 -3.53
N ILE A 33 5.86 5.59 -4.47
CA ILE A 33 4.77 4.63 -4.27
C ILE A 33 5.34 3.26 -3.96
N PHE A 34 4.70 2.57 -3.00
CA PHE A 34 4.91 1.16 -2.76
C PHE A 34 3.82 0.34 -3.45
N HIS A 35 4.19 -0.81 -3.99
CA HIS A 35 3.26 -1.74 -4.65
C HIS A 35 2.75 -2.85 -3.74
N ASN A 36 3.50 -3.18 -2.69
CA ASN A 36 3.16 -4.13 -1.64
C ASN A 36 4.25 -4.05 -0.55
N GLY A 37 4.11 -4.82 0.53
CA GLY A 37 5.09 -4.81 1.61
C GLY A 37 6.47 -5.36 1.24
N THR A 38 6.61 -6.20 0.19
CA THR A 38 7.94 -6.60 -0.31
C THR A 38 8.64 -5.42 -0.98
N ASP A 39 7.96 -4.73 -1.90
CA ASP A 39 8.50 -3.55 -2.59
C ASP A 39 8.84 -2.43 -1.58
N PHE A 40 8.02 -2.26 -0.55
CA PHE A 40 8.34 -1.38 0.57
C PHE A 40 9.63 -1.79 1.29
N LEU A 41 9.76 -3.06 1.72
CA LEU A 41 10.94 -3.52 2.45
C LEU A 41 12.21 -3.42 1.61
N GLU A 42 12.14 -3.76 0.32
CA GLU A 42 13.27 -3.66 -0.59
C GLU A 42 13.76 -2.21 -0.71
N LYS A 43 12.83 -1.27 -0.93
CA LYS A 43 13.15 0.17 -0.96
C LYS A 43 13.69 0.65 0.39
N PHE A 44 13.15 0.14 1.50
CA PHE A 44 13.58 0.56 2.83
C PHE A 44 14.97 0.00 3.19
N HIS A 45 15.29 -1.24 2.81
CA HIS A 45 16.63 -1.79 2.92
C HIS A 45 17.63 -1.00 2.07
N ASN A 46 17.30 -0.71 0.81
CA ASN A 46 18.14 0.13 -0.05
C ASN A 46 18.41 1.50 0.60
N TYR A 47 17.41 2.09 1.24
CA TYR A 47 17.57 3.32 2.00
C TYR A 47 18.54 3.19 3.19
N ILE A 48 18.40 2.12 3.97
CA ILE A 48 19.27 1.86 5.13
C ILE A 48 20.72 1.65 4.67
N ASP A 49 20.91 0.79 3.68
CA ASP A 49 22.24 0.37 3.20
C ASP A 49 22.98 1.48 2.46
N GLN A 50 22.28 2.29 1.66
CA GLN A 50 22.92 3.36 0.87
C GLN A 50 23.25 4.61 1.67
N TYR A 51 22.50 4.90 2.74
CA TYR A 51 22.61 6.18 3.43
C TYR A 51 23.03 6.10 4.90
N ASP A 52 23.09 4.89 5.50
CA ASP A 52 23.45 4.66 6.92
C ASP A 52 22.65 5.54 7.89
N ARG A 53 21.32 5.61 7.67
CA ARG A 53 20.43 6.59 8.37
C ARG A 53 19.48 5.99 9.38
N LEU A 54 19.42 4.68 9.51
CA LEU A 54 18.67 4.08 10.61
C LEU A 54 19.50 4.25 11.89
N ARG A 55 19.26 5.34 12.61
CA ARG A 55 19.89 5.63 13.91
C ARG A 55 19.11 4.94 15.01
N SER A 56 19.72 4.71 16.17
CA SER A 56 19.02 4.22 17.36
C SER A 56 17.87 5.12 17.84
N THR A 57 17.85 6.38 17.41
CA THR A 57 16.82 7.38 17.68
C THR A 57 15.77 7.51 16.58
N THR A 58 15.94 6.85 15.42
CA THR A 58 14.99 6.95 14.32
C THR A 58 13.64 6.42 14.74
N ASN A 59 12.61 7.25 14.56
CA ASN A 59 11.22 6.87 14.69
C ASN A 59 10.65 6.53 13.31
N PHE A 60 9.77 5.55 13.27
CA PHE A 60 8.91 5.29 12.15
C PHE A 60 7.60 6.04 12.35
N VAL A 61 7.09 6.62 11.26
CA VAL A 61 5.82 7.33 11.26
C VAL A 61 4.93 6.71 10.19
N THR A 62 3.75 6.26 10.60
CA THR A 62 2.69 5.87 9.67
C THR A 62 1.51 6.83 9.78
N ILE A 63 0.93 7.16 8.63
CA ILE A 63 -0.28 7.97 8.53
C ILE A 63 -1.27 7.24 7.62
N THR A 64 -2.40 6.81 8.18
CA THR A 64 -3.52 6.25 7.41
C THR A 64 -4.58 7.31 7.22
N ILE A 65 -4.96 7.54 5.96
CA ILE A 65 -5.92 8.56 5.56
C ILE A 65 -7.28 7.89 5.32
N ASN A 66 -8.26 8.26 6.13
CA ASN A 66 -9.58 7.64 6.10
C ASN A 66 -10.57 8.42 5.23
N ASN A 67 -11.41 7.70 4.47
CA ASN A 67 -12.59 8.20 3.78
C ASN A 67 -12.40 9.36 2.78
N PHE A 68 -11.17 9.62 2.32
CA PHE A 68 -10.89 10.74 1.42
C PHE A 68 -11.61 10.63 0.07
N TYR A 69 -11.79 9.42 -0.49
CA TYR A 69 -12.51 9.18 -1.74
C TYR A 69 -13.96 9.71 -1.76
N HIS A 70 -14.58 9.87 -0.59
CA HIS A 70 -15.98 10.30 -0.45
C HIS A 70 -16.14 11.72 0.09
N LEU A 71 -15.11 12.23 0.76
CA LEU A 71 -15.21 13.48 1.52
C LEU A 71 -14.55 14.66 0.81
N THR A 72 -13.71 14.43 -0.20
CA THR A 72 -13.07 15.53 -0.92
C THR A 72 -14.07 16.27 -1.83
N PRO A 73 -14.29 17.58 -1.64
CA PRO A 73 -15.16 18.38 -2.50
C PRO A 73 -14.67 18.41 -3.95
N HIS A 74 -15.61 18.46 -4.91
CA HIS A 74 -15.27 18.47 -6.34
C HIS A 74 -14.39 19.64 -6.75
N HIS A 75 -14.61 20.84 -6.19
CA HIS A 75 -13.77 22.00 -6.50
C HIS A 75 -12.32 21.79 -6.05
N ILE A 76 -12.08 21.08 -4.92
CA ILE A 76 -10.74 20.75 -4.44
C ILE A 76 -10.07 19.78 -5.43
N LEU A 77 -10.76 18.69 -5.83
CA LEU A 77 -10.24 17.75 -6.82
C LEU A 77 -9.86 18.44 -8.15
N LEU A 78 -10.72 19.36 -8.62
CA LEU A 78 -10.48 20.10 -9.85
C LEU A 78 -9.34 21.10 -9.73
N SER A 79 -9.24 21.83 -8.62
CA SER A 79 -8.11 22.74 -8.38
C SER A 79 -6.80 21.97 -8.25
N THR A 80 -6.80 20.82 -7.57
CA THR A 80 -5.59 20.00 -7.42
C THR A 80 -5.17 19.37 -8.75
N LEU A 81 -6.11 18.97 -9.60
CA LEU A 81 -5.79 18.52 -10.97
C LEU A 81 -5.16 19.64 -11.80
N LEU A 82 -5.71 20.86 -11.71
CA LEU A 82 -5.14 22.01 -12.42
C LEU A 82 -3.74 22.37 -11.90
N ASP A 83 -3.58 22.43 -10.58
CA ASP A 83 -2.28 22.66 -9.92
C ASP A 83 -1.26 21.62 -10.36
N PHE A 84 -1.65 20.35 -10.47
CA PHE A 84 -0.79 19.27 -10.92
C PHE A 84 -0.27 19.51 -12.35
N PHE A 85 -1.15 19.89 -13.27
CA PHE A 85 -0.73 20.21 -14.64
C PHE A 85 0.24 21.39 -14.69
N VAL A 86 -0.05 22.46 -13.95
CA VAL A 86 0.77 23.67 -13.93
C VAL A 86 2.14 23.41 -13.29
N LYS A 87 2.17 22.69 -12.16
CA LYS A 87 3.38 22.52 -11.34
C LYS A 87 4.28 21.38 -11.78
N TYR A 88 3.74 20.31 -12.38
CA TYR A 88 4.49 19.07 -12.58
C TYR A 88 4.49 18.57 -14.02
N TYR A 89 3.42 18.78 -14.78
CA TYR A 89 3.37 18.33 -16.16
C TYR A 89 4.03 19.33 -17.13
N HIS A 90 3.92 20.63 -16.86
CA HIS A 90 4.53 21.75 -17.60
C HIS A 90 4.15 21.89 -19.09
N LEU A 91 3.40 20.94 -19.66
CA LEU A 91 2.89 21.01 -21.03
C LEU A 91 1.40 21.39 -21.03
N PRO A 92 0.96 22.23 -22.00
CA PRO A 92 -0.44 22.65 -22.07
C PRO A 92 -1.37 21.56 -22.62
N ILE A 93 -0.83 20.44 -23.10
CA ILE A 93 -1.55 19.41 -23.87
C ILE A 93 -1.14 18.00 -23.41
N VAL A 94 -2.13 17.14 -23.14
CA VAL A 94 -1.96 15.68 -22.93
C VAL A 94 -2.65 14.96 -24.08
N GLU A 95 -1.93 14.11 -24.83
CA GLU A 95 -2.45 13.37 -26.00
C GLU A 95 -3.35 14.21 -26.94
N ASN A 96 -2.90 15.42 -27.28
CA ASN A 96 -3.61 16.39 -28.14
C ASN A 96 -4.83 17.08 -27.51
N ILE A 97 -5.06 16.93 -26.20
CA ILE A 97 -6.12 17.62 -25.46
C ILE A 97 -5.53 18.65 -24.53
N HIS A 98 -5.97 19.90 -24.67
CA HIS A 98 -5.53 20.98 -23.79
C HIS A 98 -5.95 20.72 -22.33
N ILE A 99 -5.06 20.99 -21.36
CA ILE A 99 -5.28 20.70 -19.93
C ILE A 99 -6.58 21.30 -19.39
N THR A 100 -6.96 22.50 -19.84
CA THR A 100 -8.23 23.14 -19.42
C THR A 100 -9.46 22.38 -19.91
N LYS A 101 -9.39 21.72 -21.07
CA LYS A 101 -10.46 20.83 -21.56
C LYS A 101 -10.54 19.58 -20.71
N ILE A 102 -9.40 19.00 -20.32
CA ILE A 102 -9.35 17.84 -19.42
C ILE A 102 -10.00 18.16 -18.06
N VAL A 103 -9.68 19.32 -17.48
CA VAL A 103 -10.31 19.78 -16.22
C VAL A 103 -11.82 19.98 -16.39
N ARG A 104 -12.28 20.57 -17.50
CA ARG A 104 -13.72 20.73 -17.79
C ARG A 104 -14.44 19.39 -17.96
N LEU A 105 -13.85 18.45 -18.68
CA LEU A 105 -14.37 17.09 -18.83
C LEU A 105 -14.42 16.36 -17.48
N THR A 106 -13.40 16.53 -16.65
CA THR A 106 -13.38 15.98 -15.29
C THR A 106 -14.48 16.58 -14.42
N SER A 107 -14.73 17.89 -14.55
CA SER A 107 -15.83 18.55 -13.86
C SER A 107 -17.19 17.98 -14.29
N LEU A 108 -17.38 17.77 -15.60
CA LEU A 108 -18.59 17.13 -16.13
C LEU A 108 -18.77 15.71 -15.57
N PHE A 109 -17.70 14.93 -15.44
CA PHE A 109 -17.76 13.61 -14.82
C PHE A 109 -18.23 13.70 -13.35
N LEU A 110 -17.59 14.55 -12.54
CA LEU A 110 -17.88 14.67 -11.11
C LEU A 110 -19.32 15.13 -10.86
N HIS A 111 -19.81 16.13 -11.58
CA HIS A 111 -21.14 16.73 -11.37
C HIS A 111 -22.31 15.94 -11.97
N ASN A 112 -22.03 14.95 -12.82
CA ASN A 112 -23.06 14.11 -13.45
C ASN A 112 -23.05 12.67 -12.95
N ASN A 113 -22.19 12.33 -11.99
CA ASN A 113 -22.14 10.98 -11.46
C ASN A 113 -23.35 10.70 -10.55
N ARG A 114 -24.26 9.85 -11.05
CA ARG A 114 -25.53 9.50 -10.39
C ARG A 114 -25.60 8.00 -10.13
N PHE A 115 -26.28 7.62 -9.06
CA PHE A 115 -26.57 6.23 -8.74
C PHE A 115 -28.01 6.07 -8.30
N TYR A 116 -28.56 4.88 -8.51
CA TYR A 116 -29.90 4.52 -8.09
C TYR A 116 -29.83 3.64 -6.86
N TYR A 117 -30.59 4.00 -5.83
CA TYR A 117 -30.72 3.24 -4.59
C TYR A 117 -32.13 3.45 -4.04
N ASP A 118 -32.77 2.37 -3.62
CA ASP A 118 -34.08 2.41 -2.94
C ASP A 118 -35.13 3.33 -3.61
N GLY A 119 -35.41 3.10 -4.90
CA GLY A 119 -36.43 3.89 -5.61
C GLY A 119 -35.99 5.29 -6.04
N LYS A 120 -34.80 5.75 -5.63
CA LYS A 120 -34.38 7.15 -5.77
C LYS A 120 -33.05 7.28 -6.53
N ILE A 121 -32.93 8.40 -7.24
CA ILE A 121 -31.71 8.79 -7.94
C ILE A 121 -30.94 9.75 -7.05
N TYR A 122 -29.71 9.37 -6.72
CA TYR A 122 -28.78 10.17 -5.96
C TYR A 122 -27.64 10.65 -6.85
N ARG A 123 -26.96 11.71 -6.40
CA ARG A 123 -25.75 12.25 -7.02
C ARG A 123 -24.68 12.44 -5.96
N PHE A 124 -23.43 12.17 -6.32
CA PHE A 124 -22.29 12.51 -5.48
C PHE A 124 -22.11 14.03 -5.39
N LEU A 125 -22.19 14.59 -4.18
CA LEU A 125 -21.87 15.99 -3.91
C LEU A 125 -20.38 16.22 -3.64
N LYS A 126 -19.68 15.14 -3.25
CA LYS A 126 -18.25 15.08 -2.96
C LYS A 126 -17.72 13.72 -3.44
N GLY A 127 -16.44 13.67 -3.75
CA GLY A 127 -15.81 12.45 -4.22
C GLY A 127 -16.50 11.84 -5.45
N GLY A 128 -16.53 10.50 -5.50
CA GLY A 128 -17.30 9.78 -6.49
C GLY A 128 -17.41 8.29 -6.17
N PRO A 129 -17.85 7.47 -7.14
CA PRO A 129 -18.02 6.04 -6.94
C PRO A 129 -16.67 5.34 -6.73
N SER A 130 -16.57 4.52 -5.67
CA SER A 130 -15.32 3.87 -5.24
C SER A 130 -14.73 2.92 -6.27
N ASN A 131 -15.54 2.42 -7.21
CA ASN A 131 -15.10 1.52 -8.28
C ASN A 131 -14.66 2.26 -9.56
N SER A 132 -14.52 3.59 -9.51
CA SER A 132 -14.08 4.40 -10.64
C SER A 132 -12.58 4.61 -10.62
N GLY A 133 -11.88 4.10 -11.64
CA GLY A 133 -10.45 4.37 -11.83
C GLY A 133 -10.14 5.87 -11.84
N LEU A 134 -10.96 6.69 -12.50
CA LEU A 134 -10.75 8.14 -12.49
C LEU A 134 -10.81 8.74 -11.07
N ILE A 135 -11.71 8.27 -10.21
CA ILE A 135 -11.76 8.75 -8.82
C ILE A 135 -10.49 8.34 -8.09
N GLU A 136 -9.99 7.13 -8.28
CA GLU A 136 -8.70 6.68 -7.75
C GLU A 136 -7.54 7.55 -8.25
N THR A 137 -7.49 7.84 -9.55
CA THR A 137 -6.50 8.72 -10.17
C THR A 137 -6.52 10.12 -9.57
N LEU A 138 -7.68 10.77 -9.51
CA LEU A 138 -7.83 12.11 -8.93
C LEU A 138 -7.46 12.13 -7.45
N SER A 139 -7.80 11.06 -6.74
CA SER A 139 -7.47 10.85 -5.34
C SER A 139 -5.96 10.73 -5.15
N ASN A 140 -5.25 10.02 -6.03
CA ASN A 140 -3.80 9.95 -6.03
C ASN A 140 -3.12 11.29 -6.34
N ILE A 141 -3.68 12.10 -7.25
CA ILE A 141 -3.19 13.48 -7.49
C ILE A 141 -3.38 14.33 -6.23
N TYR A 142 -4.54 14.20 -5.59
CA TYR A 142 -4.85 14.93 -4.37
C TYR A 142 -3.91 14.56 -3.22
N LEU A 143 -3.67 13.27 -3.00
CA LEU A 143 -2.71 12.79 -2.02
C LEU A 143 -1.29 13.25 -2.34
N ASN A 144 -0.90 13.34 -3.61
CA ASN A 144 0.41 13.84 -3.99
C ASN A 144 0.65 15.29 -3.51
N ARG A 145 -0.37 16.15 -3.52
CA ARG A 145 -0.28 17.49 -2.94
C ARG A 145 0.03 17.44 -1.43
N MET A 146 -0.55 16.48 -0.72
CA MET A 146 -0.26 16.26 0.69
C MET A 146 1.12 15.63 0.92
N ASP A 147 1.53 14.70 0.04
CA ASP A 147 2.86 14.11 0.05
C ASP A 147 3.92 15.23 -0.05
N ASN A 148 3.75 16.16 -1.00
CA ASN A 148 4.65 17.32 -1.14
C ASN A 148 4.59 18.27 0.05
N PHE A 149 3.41 18.51 0.64
CA PHE A 149 3.32 19.29 1.89
C PHE A 149 4.18 18.68 3.00
N LEU A 150 4.08 17.37 3.22
CA LEU A 150 4.87 16.68 4.23
C LEU A 150 6.36 16.77 3.89
N ILE A 151 6.74 16.44 2.66
CA ILE A 151 8.13 16.51 2.16
C ILE A 151 8.73 17.91 2.36
N ASP A 152 7.99 18.96 1.98
CA ASP A 152 8.46 20.35 2.03
C ASP A 152 8.56 20.87 3.48
N GLN A 153 7.61 20.53 4.35
CA GLN A 153 7.59 20.95 5.75
C GLN A 153 8.57 20.14 6.62
N SER A 154 8.77 18.86 6.31
CA SER A 154 9.54 17.93 7.12
C SER A 154 11.06 18.03 6.91
N SER A 155 11.54 18.98 6.10
CA SER A 155 12.96 19.05 5.75
C SER A 155 13.48 17.75 5.12
N THR A 156 12.83 17.19 4.10
CA THR A 156 13.42 16.12 3.25
C THR A 156 14.65 16.57 2.43
N LYS A 157 15.24 17.73 2.74
CA LYS A 157 16.65 18.02 2.43
C LYS A 157 17.62 17.07 3.17
N GLN A 158 17.14 16.26 4.11
CA GLN A 158 17.96 15.32 4.89
C GLN A 158 17.65 13.85 4.56
N ASN A 159 17.51 13.46 3.29
CA ASN A 159 17.38 12.05 2.83
C ASN A 159 16.68 11.15 3.86
N GLU A 160 15.46 11.48 4.29
CA GLU A 160 14.64 10.59 5.11
C GLU A 160 13.88 9.66 4.17
N PHE A 161 13.60 8.44 4.62
CA PHE A 161 12.80 7.52 3.82
C PHE A 161 11.36 8.00 3.79
N TYR A 162 10.74 8.02 2.61
CA TYR A 162 9.36 8.41 2.44
C TYR A 162 8.71 7.57 1.34
N GLY A 163 7.49 7.11 1.58
CA GLY A 163 6.63 6.66 0.51
C GLY A 163 5.22 6.31 0.97
N ARG A 164 4.38 5.92 0.01
CA ARG A 164 2.96 5.69 0.23
C ARG A 164 2.47 4.43 -0.46
N TYR A 165 1.69 3.62 0.25
CA TYR A 165 0.87 2.55 -0.32
C TYR A 165 -0.60 2.95 -0.24
N GLN A 166 -1.22 3.23 -1.38
CA GLN A 166 -2.61 3.70 -1.45
C GLN A 166 -2.84 4.92 -0.53
N ASN A 167 -3.59 4.75 0.58
CA ASN A 167 -3.92 5.76 1.57
C ASN A 167 -3.05 5.71 2.83
N GLN A 168 -2.02 4.86 2.86
CA GLN A 168 -1.11 4.69 3.99
C GLN A 168 0.27 5.26 3.63
N ILE A 169 0.71 6.26 4.38
CA ILE A 169 2.04 6.88 4.25
C ILE A 169 2.96 6.25 5.29
N PHE A 170 4.22 6.06 4.91
CA PHE A 170 5.31 5.69 5.81
C PHE A 170 6.50 6.62 5.58
N PHE A 171 7.11 7.10 6.67
CA PHE A 171 8.40 7.78 6.61
C PHE A 171 9.22 7.60 7.89
N THR A 172 10.53 7.84 7.79
CA THR A 172 11.44 7.88 8.95
C THR A 172 11.59 9.31 9.48
N TRP A 173 11.81 9.42 10.78
CA TRP A 173 11.99 10.69 11.47
C TRP A 173 13.15 10.63 12.47
N ASN A 174 14.16 11.46 12.25
CA ASN A 174 15.35 11.57 13.09
C ASN A 174 15.47 12.88 13.88
N GLN A 175 14.54 13.82 13.68
CA GLN A 175 14.52 15.12 14.35
C GLN A 175 13.69 15.08 15.64
N SER A 176 13.48 16.23 16.27
CA SER A 176 12.71 16.32 17.52
C SER A 176 11.25 15.90 17.30
N LEU A 177 10.64 15.28 18.31
CA LEU A 177 9.22 14.92 18.25
C LEU A 177 8.32 16.17 18.27
N ASP A 178 8.77 17.24 18.93
CA ASP A 178 8.04 18.51 18.97
C ASP A 178 7.90 19.13 17.57
N GLU A 179 8.95 19.09 16.74
CA GLU A 179 8.89 19.52 15.33
C GLU A 179 7.91 18.66 14.53
N LEU A 180 7.95 17.33 14.72
CA LEU A 180 7.01 16.42 14.06
C LEU A 180 5.56 16.75 14.45
N GLU A 181 5.28 16.97 15.73
CA GLU A 181 3.94 17.32 16.21
C GLU A 181 3.44 18.63 15.59
N GLN A 182 4.32 19.64 15.42
CA GLN A 182 3.97 20.90 14.75
C GLN A 182 3.64 20.69 13.27
N ILE A 183 4.41 19.87 12.55
CA ILE A 183 4.13 19.53 11.14
C ILE A 183 2.80 18.78 11.03
N LEU A 184 2.57 17.78 11.88
CA LEU A 184 1.33 17.00 11.89
C LEU A 184 0.11 17.85 12.27
N LYS A 185 0.26 18.81 13.19
CA LYS A 185 -0.80 19.77 13.53
C LYS A 185 -1.12 20.69 12.35
N SER A 186 -0.09 21.17 11.66
CA SER A 186 -0.25 21.99 10.45
C SER A 186 -0.94 21.22 9.33
N MET A 187 -0.56 19.96 9.11
CA MET A 187 -1.23 19.05 8.18
C MET A 187 -2.71 18.88 8.55
N LYS A 188 -3.02 18.55 9.80
CA LYS A 188 -4.42 18.38 10.26
C LYS A 188 -5.25 19.66 10.08
N SER A 189 -4.64 20.83 10.22
CA SER A 189 -5.32 22.11 10.00
C SER A 189 -5.63 22.36 8.52
N GLU A 190 -4.64 22.17 7.63
CA GLU A 190 -4.80 22.31 6.18
C GLU A 190 -5.84 21.31 5.64
N TYR A 191 -5.78 20.08 6.14
CA TYR A 191 -6.60 18.95 5.68
C TYR A 191 -7.72 18.58 6.67
N HIS A 192 -8.34 19.56 7.33
CA HIS A 192 -9.33 19.37 8.40
C HIS A 192 -10.58 18.54 8.02
N HIS A 193 -10.85 18.35 6.74
CA HIS A 193 -11.97 17.53 6.25
C HIS A 193 -11.62 16.04 6.14
N LEU A 194 -10.37 15.66 6.37
CA LEU A 194 -9.88 14.29 6.38
C LEU A 194 -9.69 13.80 7.82
N SER A 195 -9.78 12.48 7.99
CA SER A 195 -9.43 11.82 9.25
C SER A 195 -8.11 11.09 9.08
N PHE A 196 -7.22 11.27 10.06
CA PHE A 196 -5.89 10.71 10.07
C PHE A 196 -5.71 9.81 11.28
N ASP A 197 -5.24 8.60 11.03
CA ASP A 197 -4.74 7.70 12.06
C ASP A 197 -3.21 7.69 11.98
N ILE A 198 -2.55 8.14 13.04
CA ILE A 198 -1.11 8.41 13.05
C ILE A 198 -0.45 7.60 14.15
N HIS A 199 0.55 6.81 13.79
CA HIS A 199 1.38 6.08 14.74
C HIS A 199 2.83 6.51 14.60
N ILE A 200 3.47 6.78 15.73
CA ILE A 200 4.86 7.20 15.83
C ILE A 200 5.54 6.28 16.83
N GLY A 201 6.67 5.70 16.45
CA GLY A 201 7.45 4.91 17.39
C GLY A 201 8.63 4.23 16.75
N LYS A 202 9.45 3.60 17.59
CA LYS A 202 10.55 2.73 17.13
C LYS A 202 10.06 1.36 16.67
N ASN A 203 8.82 1.02 16.98
CA ASN A 203 8.13 -0.15 16.44
C ASN A 203 6.73 0.24 15.98
N LEU A 204 6.27 -0.38 14.89
CA LEU A 204 4.90 -0.24 14.38
C LEU A 204 4.57 -1.34 13.37
N ASN A 205 3.32 -1.38 12.95
CA ASN A 205 2.86 -2.27 11.89
C ASN A 205 2.57 -1.50 10.60
N TYR A 206 2.98 -2.06 9.45
CA TYR A 206 2.77 -1.47 8.12
C TYR A 206 2.74 -2.56 7.04
N LEU A 207 1.71 -2.61 6.17
CA LEU A 207 1.62 -3.59 5.06
C LEU A 207 1.86 -5.07 5.45
N ASP A 208 1.18 -5.54 6.50
CA ASP A 208 1.35 -6.87 7.10
C ASP A 208 2.77 -7.17 7.63
N LEU A 209 3.55 -6.12 7.93
CA LEU A 209 4.84 -6.20 8.60
C LEU A 209 4.76 -5.62 10.00
N TYR A 210 5.47 -6.25 10.92
CA TYR A 210 5.91 -5.60 12.14
C TYR A 210 7.35 -5.13 11.90
N LEU A 211 7.60 -3.87 12.19
CA LEU A 211 8.91 -3.22 12.05
C LEU A 211 9.38 -2.75 13.41
N GLU A 212 10.66 -2.89 13.69
CA GLU A 212 11.29 -2.43 14.91
C GLU A 212 12.72 -1.96 14.62
N ASN A 213 13.07 -0.78 15.12
CA ASN A 213 14.42 -0.27 15.13
C ASN A 213 15.14 -0.76 16.40
N ARG A 214 15.96 -1.81 16.25
CA ARG A 214 16.78 -2.38 17.32
C ARG A 214 18.18 -1.80 17.28
N HIS A 215 18.36 -0.63 17.87
CA HIS A 215 19.66 0.04 17.96
C HIS A 215 20.33 0.21 16.59
N SER A 216 19.65 0.87 15.65
CA SER A 216 20.12 1.09 14.27
C SER A 216 20.00 -0.12 13.34
N LEU A 217 19.54 -1.28 13.83
CA LEU A 217 19.26 -2.45 13.00
C LEU A 217 17.76 -2.59 12.78
N LEU A 218 17.35 -2.73 11.51
CA LEU A 218 15.96 -3.03 11.19
C LEU A 218 15.68 -4.49 11.53
N TYR A 219 14.76 -4.68 12.46
CA TYR A 219 14.11 -5.95 12.71
C TYR A 219 12.71 -5.93 12.09
N SER A 220 12.39 -6.99 11.36
CA SER A 220 11.09 -7.15 10.72
C SER A 220 10.59 -8.59 10.86
N ARG A 221 9.27 -8.74 10.92
CA ARG A 221 8.58 -10.03 10.83
C ARG A 221 7.19 -9.85 10.24
N VAL A 222 6.55 -10.96 9.87
CA VAL A 222 5.14 -10.92 9.48
C VAL A 222 4.28 -10.45 10.66
N HIS A 223 3.42 -9.47 10.38
CA HIS A 223 2.34 -9.08 11.26
C HIS A 223 1.00 -9.55 10.68
N ARG A 224 0.16 -10.11 11.55
CA ARG A 224 -1.21 -10.51 11.24
C ARG A 224 -2.12 -9.76 12.18
N GLN A 225 -3.13 -9.08 11.63
CA GLN A 225 -4.09 -8.42 12.49
C GLN A 225 -4.91 -9.47 13.24
N PRO A 226 -5.22 -9.27 14.54
CA PRO A 226 -5.99 -10.24 15.32
C PRO A 226 -7.34 -10.61 14.69
N ASN A 227 -7.92 -9.68 13.92
CA ASN A 227 -9.22 -9.83 13.27
C ASN A 227 -9.14 -10.31 11.81
N GLN A 228 -7.93 -10.50 11.25
CA GLN A 228 -7.80 -11.09 9.92
C GLN A 228 -8.26 -12.55 9.99
N GLN A 229 -9.35 -12.86 9.29
CA GLN A 229 -9.81 -14.24 9.20
C GLN A 229 -8.69 -15.09 8.57
N PRO A 230 -8.26 -16.18 9.24
CA PRO A 230 -7.27 -17.10 8.69
C PRO A 230 -7.83 -17.90 7.49
N TYR A 231 -9.14 -17.80 7.23
CA TYR A 231 -9.88 -18.59 6.26
C TYR A 231 -9.75 -18.02 4.84
N SER A 232 -8.63 -18.31 4.19
CA SER A 232 -8.49 -18.06 2.75
C SER A 232 -9.01 -19.26 1.97
N LEU A 233 -10.27 -19.19 1.54
CA LEU A 233 -10.99 -20.17 0.70
C LEU A 233 -11.05 -21.59 1.31
N PRO A 234 -12.24 -22.10 1.69
CA PRO A 234 -12.34 -23.50 2.12
C PRO A 234 -11.78 -24.43 1.03
N TYR A 235 -11.03 -25.44 1.45
CA TYR A 235 -10.48 -26.44 0.54
C TYR A 235 -11.63 -27.26 -0.07
N ILE A 236 -12.17 -26.80 -1.21
CA ILE A 236 -13.21 -27.51 -1.94
C ILE A 236 -12.50 -28.26 -3.08
N SER A 237 -12.26 -29.55 -2.84
CA SER A 237 -11.52 -30.47 -3.72
C SER A 237 -12.16 -30.77 -5.09
N SER A 238 -13.15 -29.99 -5.55
CA SER A 238 -14.01 -30.43 -6.65
C SER A 238 -13.56 -30.03 -8.07
N LYS A 239 -12.55 -29.15 -8.26
CA LYS A 239 -12.03 -28.79 -9.61
C LYS A 239 -10.54 -28.43 -9.61
N GLY A 240 -9.79 -28.87 -10.63
CA GLY A 240 -8.32 -28.74 -10.73
C GLY A 240 -7.73 -27.33 -10.60
N ASP A 241 -8.51 -26.27 -10.89
CA ASP A 241 -8.08 -24.89 -10.70
C ASP A 241 -8.00 -24.46 -9.22
N SER A 242 -8.72 -25.13 -8.32
CA SER A 242 -8.67 -24.86 -6.87
C SER A 242 -7.31 -25.29 -6.31
N ILE A 243 -6.83 -26.49 -6.64
CA ILE A 243 -5.55 -27.02 -6.12
C ILE A 243 -4.38 -26.09 -6.49
N ARG A 244 -4.32 -25.61 -7.74
CA ARG A 244 -3.27 -24.67 -8.18
C ARG A 244 -3.31 -23.36 -7.41
N LYS A 245 -4.50 -22.81 -7.13
CA LYS A 245 -4.66 -21.59 -6.33
C LYS A 245 -4.17 -21.79 -4.90
N HIS A 246 -4.52 -22.91 -4.29
CA HIS A 246 -4.08 -23.28 -2.94
C HIS A 246 -2.56 -23.47 -2.85
N SER A 247 -1.96 -24.16 -3.82
CA SER A 247 -0.50 -24.31 -3.93
C SER A 247 0.19 -22.96 -4.09
N HIS A 248 -0.34 -22.09 -4.96
CA HIS A 248 0.22 -20.77 -5.19
C HIS A 248 0.12 -19.89 -3.94
N TRP A 249 -1.01 -19.91 -3.24
CA TRP A 249 -1.19 -19.17 -1.99
C TRP A 249 -0.18 -19.57 -0.92
N LEU A 250 -0.01 -20.86 -0.66
CA LEU A 250 0.93 -21.34 0.37
C LEU A 250 2.36 -20.97 -0.02
N ARG A 251 2.74 -21.20 -1.28
CA ARG A 251 4.07 -20.85 -1.79
C ARG A 251 4.34 -19.35 -1.67
N SER A 252 3.42 -18.49 -2.12
CA SER A 252 3.56 -17.03 -2.01
C SER A 252 3.62 -16.57 -0.56
N SER A 253 2.89 -17.22 0.34
CA SER A 253 2.91 -16.89 1.77
C SER A 253 4.25 -17.23 2.42
N LEU A 254 4.84 -18.39 2.08
CA LEU A 254 6.19 -18.77 2.54
C LEU A 254 7.27 -17.85 1.97
N LEU A 255 7.19 -17.50 0.68
CA LEU A 255 8.11 -16.54 0.06
C LEU A 255 8.03 -15.17 0.74
N ARG A 256 6.82 -14.72 1.07
CA ARG A 256 6.60 -13.49 1.82
C ARG A 256 7.23 -13.59 3.22
N ALA A 257 7.04 -14.70 3.93
CA ALA A 257 7.64 -14.91 5.24
C ALA A 257 9.17 -14.83 5.20
N VAL A 258 9.82 -15.44 4.21
CA VAL A 258 11.28 -15.34 4.02
C VAL A 258 11.71 -13.89 3.79
N ARG A 259 10.98 -13.14 2.97
CA ARG A 259 11.29 -11.73 2.69
C ARG A 259 11.06 -10.81 3.89
N TYR A 260 10.10 -11.15 4.74
CA TYR A 260 9.64 -10.28 5.82
C TYR A 260 10.39 -10.53 7.12
N CYS A 261 10.78 -11.78 7.40
CA CYS A 261 11.38 -12.16 8.68
C CYS A 261 12.90 -11.91 8.66
N THR A 262 13.38 -11.14 9.63
CA THR A 262 14.82 -10.92 9.83
C THR A 262 15.50 -12.13 10.48
N THR A 263 14.76 -12.91 11.28
CA THR A 263 15.30 -14.09 11.97
C THR A 263 14.66 -15.39 11.47
N ILE A 264 15.42 -16.48 11.57
CA ILE A 264 14.95 -17.83 11.25
C ILE A 264 13.82 -18.25 12.21
N GLU A 265 13.89 -17.83 13.47
CA GLU A 265 12.86 -18.13 14.47
C GLU A 265 11.50 -17.52 14.07
N ASP A 266 11.49 -16.24 13.68
CA ASP A 266 10.27 -15.57 13.22
C ASP A 266 9.72 -16.22 11.93
N PHE A 267 10.60 -16.63 11.02
CA PHE A 267 10.20 -17.39 9.84
C PHE A 267 9.58 -18.75 10.21
N ASN A 268 10.18 -19.49 11.13
CA ASN A 268 9.67 -20.78 11.58
C ASN A 268 8.31 -20.65 12.27
N GLN A 269 8.11 -19.63 13.10
CA GLN A 269 6.82 -19.35 13.73
C GLN A 269 5.74 -19.06 12.68
N GLU A 270 6.05 -18.22 11.68
CA GLU A 270 5.12 -17.93 10.59
C GLU A 270 4.85 -19.16 9.71
N ARG A 271 5.86 -20.01 9.46
CA ARG A 271 5.70 -21.28 8.75
C ARG A 271 4.73 -22.21 9.49
N ILE A 272 4.96 -22.44 10.78
CA ILE A 272 4.09 -23.27 11.63
C ILE A 272 2.66 -22.71 11.60
N HIS A 273 2.51 -21.40 11.69
CA HIS A 273 1.20 -20.75 11.59
C HIS A 273 0.51 -21.01 10.24
N LEU A 274 1.24 -20.94 9.12
CA LEU A 274 0.71 -21.24 7.78
C LEU A 274 0.28 -22.71 7.66
N GLU A 275 1.07 -23.64 8.20
CA GLU A 275 0.74 -25.07 8.23
C GLU A 275 -0.53 -25.33 9.02
N MET A 276 -0.62 -24.78 10.24
CA MET A 276 -1.82 -24.87 11.08
C MET A 276 -3.05 -24.25 10.41
N THR A 277 -2.86 -23.13 9.70
CA THR A 277 -3.93 -22.49 8.93
C THR A 277 -4.42 -23.40 7.80
N CYS A 278 -3.54 -24.04 7.04
CA CYS A 278 -3.92 -25.01 6.02
C CYS A 278 -4.73 -26.18 6.63
N LEU A 279 -4.22 -26.79 7.70
CA LEU A 279 -4.88 -27.93 8.34
C LEU A 279 -6.28 -27.54 8.88
N ALA A 280 -6.39 -26.38 9.52
CA ALA A 280 -7.67 -25.86 10.00
C ALA A 280 -8.69 -25.56 8.88
N ASN A 281 -8.21 -25.31 7.65
CA ASN A 281 -9.05 -25.10 6.47
C ASN A 281 -9.33 -26.39 5.68
N GLY A 282 -8.97 -27.56 6.20
CA GLY A 282 -9.30 -28.87 5.62
C GLY A 282 -8.31 -29.38 4.55
N TYR A 283 -7.11 -28.82 4.49
CA TYR A 283 -6.05 -29.29 3.59
C TYR A 283 -5.47 -30.60 4.16
N SER A 284 -5.11 -31.56 3.30
CA SER A 284 -4.51 -32.81 3.76
C SER A 284 -3.07 -32.60 4.27
N VAL A 285 -2.62 -33.43 5.21
CA VAL A 285 -1.26 -33.37 5.76
C VAL A 285 -0.22 -33.58 4.66
N GLU A 286 -0.48 -34.52 3.74
CA GLU A 286 0.39 -34.83 2.60
C GLU A 286 0.51 -33.64 1.67
N PHE A 287 -0.59 -32.89 1.45
CA PHE A 287 -0.55 -31.67 0.66
C PHE A 287 0.38 -30.64 1.29
N VAL A 288 0.24 -30.38 2.59
CA VAL A 288 1.04 -29.39 3.31
C VAL A 288 2.51 -29.79 3.31
N GLN A 289 2.83 -31.01 3.74
CA GLN A 289 4.19 -31.54 3.80
C GLN A 289 4.89 -31.47 2.44
N LYS A 290 4.23 -31.91 1.38
CA LYS A 290 4.76 -31.85 0.01
C LYS A 290 5.17 -30.43 -0.39
N HIS A 291 4.36 -29.42 -0.07
CA HIS A 291 4.65 -28.03 -0.45
C HIS A 291 5.76 -27.43 0.41
N ILE A 292 5.82 -27.78 1.70
CA ILE A 292 6.88 -27.34 2.61
C ILE A 292 8.23 -27.96 2.21
N GLU A 293 8.28 -29.28 1.96
CA GLU A 293 9.47 -29.98 1.49
C GLU A 293 9.97 -29.44 0.15
N HIS A 294 9.05 -29.21 -0.79
CA HIS A 294 9.39 -28.60 -2.08
C HIS A 294 9.97 -27.20 -1.88
N PHE A 295 9.41 -26.40 -0.98
CA PHE A 295 9.92 -25.06 -0.68
C PHE A 295 11.37 -25.12 -0.17
N PHE A 296 11.66 -25.96 0.83
CA PHE A 296 13.02 -26.09 1.37
C PHE A 296 14.02 -26.65 0.36
N THR A 297 13.60 -27.61 -0.46
CA THR A 297 14.44 -28.17 -1.51
C THR A 297 14.76 -27.12 -2.58
N PHE A 298 13.77 -26.33 -2.99
CA PHE A 298 13.96 -25.27 -3.99
C PHE A 298 14.97 -24.21 -3.55
N PHE A 299 14.97 -23.84 -2.26
CA PHE A 299 15.89 -22.84 -1.71
C PHE A 299 17.23 -23.41 -1.22
N ASN A 300 17.54 -24.69 -1.48
CA ASN A 300 18.70 -25.38 -0.90
C ASN A 300 18.81 -25.20 0.63
N ALA A 301 17.65 -25.09 1.28
CA ALA A 301 17.49 -24.79 2.70
C ALA A 301 17.15 -26.05 3.51
N THR A 302 17.46 -27.24 3.00
CA THR A 302 17.23 -28.53 3.65
C THR A 302 17.88 -28.62 5.04
N LEU A 303 18.93 -27.85 5.31
CA LEU A 303 19.50 -27.69 6.65
C LEU A 303 18.52 -27.02 7.63
N LEU A 304 17.74 -26.02 7.20
CA LEU A 304 16.73 -25.36 8.06
C LEU A 304 15.54 -26.27 8.39
N GLN A 305 15.27 -27.27 7.55
CA GLN A 305 14.23 -28.27 7.81
C GLN A 305 14.58 -29.17 9.00
N GLN A 306 15.88 -29.34 9.29
CA GLN A 306 16.40 -30.05 10.46
C GLN A 306 16.50 -29.16 11.70
N TRP A 307 16.41 -27.83 11.55
CA TRP A 307 16.67 -26.84 12.59
C TRP A 307 15.43 -26.53 13.42
N SER A 308 14.85 -27.59 13.98
CA SER A 308 13.97 -27.46 15.13
C SER A 308 14.75 -27.17 16.43
N LEU A 309 16.09 -27.06 16.44
CA LEU A 309 16.83 -26.94 17.72
C LEU A 309 18.20 -26.21 17.79
N ASP A 310 18.80 -25.56 16.78
CA ASP A 310 20.11 -24.90 17.02
C ASP A 310 20.37 -23.54 16.33
N HIS A 311 20.91 -22.62 17.13
CA HIS A 311 21.19 -21.20 16.86
C HIS A 311 22.57 -20.97 16.20
N HIS A 312 22.69 -20.95 14.86
CA HIS A 312 23.71 -20.12 14.14
C HIS A 312 23.70 -20.34 12.60
N SER A 313 22.83 -19.67 11.82
CA SER A 313 23.11 -19.39 10.37
C SER A 313 22.17 -18.38 9.70
N SER A 314 21.93 -17.22 10.30
CA SER A 314 21.03 -16.19 9.73
C SER A 314 21.59 -15.38 8.53
N GLU A 315 22.83 -15.62 8.07
CA GLU A 315 23.45 -14.75 7.04
C GLU A 315 23.34 -15.22 5.59
N LYS A 316 22.85 -16.44 5.31
CA LYS A 316 22.84 -16.98 3.93
C LYS A 316 21.63 -16.63 3.06
N PHE A 317 20.66 -15.87 3.56
CA PHE A 317 19.36 -15.68 2.90
C PHE A 317 19.06 -14.24 2.45
N ARG A 318 20.09 -13.39 2.29
CA ARG A 318 19.93 -11.97 1.91
C ARG A 318 20.43 -11.57 0.51
N HIS A 319 20.52 -12.50 -0.44
CA HIS A 319 20.84 -12.18 -1.84
C HIS A 319 19.85 -12.77 -2.84
#